data_AF-G3SE21-F1
#
_entry.id   AF-G3SE21-F1
#
_cell.length_a   1.000
_cell.length_b   1.000
_cell.length_c   1.000
_cell.angle_alpha   90.00
_cell.angle_beta   90.00
_cell.angle_gamma   90.00
#
_symmetry.space_group_name_H-M   'P 1'
#
loop_
_entity.id
_entity.type
_entity.pdbx_description
1 polymer ?
#
loop_
_entity_poly.entity_id
_entity_poly.type
_entity_poly.pdbx_seq_one_letter_code
_entity_poly.pdbx_strand_id
1 'polypeptide(L)'
;MPYNFCLPSLSCRTSCSSRPCVPPSCHGYTLPGACNIPANVSNCNWFCEGSFNGSEKETMQFLNDRLASYLEKVRQLERDNAELENLIRERSQQQEPLLCPSYQSYFKTIEELQQKILCSKSENARLVVQIDNAKLASDDFRTKYETELSLRQLVESDINGLRRILDELTLCRSDLEAQVESLKEELLCLKQNHEQEVNTLRCQLGDRLNVEVDAAPAVDLNQVLNETRSQYEALVETNRREVEQWFATQTEELNKQVVSSSEQLQSYQAEIIELRRTVNALEIELQAQHNLRDSLENTLTESEARYSSQLSQVQSLITNVESQLAEIRSDLERQNQEYQVLLDVRARLECEINTYRSL
;
A
#
# COMPACT_ATOMS: atom_id res chain seq x y z
N MET A 1 -13.40 -22.09 7.56
CA MET A 1 -12.04 -22.25 8.12
C MET A 1 -11.13 -21.20 7.50
N PRO A 2 -10.98 -19.98 8.08
CA PRO A 2 -10.11 -18.98 7.49
C PRO A 2 -8.67 -19.22 7.97
N TYR A 3 -7.78 -19.51 7.03
CA TYR A 3 -6.33 -19.49 7.27
C TYR A 3 -5.87 -18.02 7.30
N ASN A 4 -5.72 -17.48 8.51
CA ASN A 4 -5.03 -16.21 8.74
C ASN A 4 -3.52 -16.42 8.60
N PHE A 5 -2.94 -15.96 7.50
CA PHE A 5 -1.50 -15.73 7.41
C PHE A 5 -1.19 -14.31 7.87
N CYS A 6 -0.80 -14.17 9.14
CA CYS A 6 -0.13 -12.97 9.62
C CYS A 6 1.31 -12.98 9.10
N LEU A 7 1.64 -12.06 8.19
CA LEU A 7 3.03 -11.71 7.85
C LEU A 7 3.55 -10.70 8.88
N PRO A 8 4.73 -10.90 9.50
CA PRO A 8 5.36 -9.85 10.29
C PRO A 8 5.98 -8.81 9.36
N SER A 9 5.56 -7.55 9.52
CA SER A 9 6.22 -6.39 8.94
C SER A 9 7.61 -6.19 9.58
N LEU A 10 8.64 -6.71 8.92
CA LEU A 10 10.04 -6.36 9.22
C LEU A 10 10.36 -4.99 8.59
N SER A 11 10.04 -3.93 9.34
CA SER A 11 10.61 -2.60 9.09
C SER A 11 12.08 -2.59 9.48
N CYS A 12 12.98 -2.83 8.52
CA CYS A 12 14.39 -2.51 8.68
C CYS A 12 14.58 -0.98 8.62
N ARG A 13 14.56 -0.32 9.78
CA ARG A 13 15.11 1.04 9.93
C ARG A 13 16.64 0.96 9.97
N THR A 14 17.29 1.10 8.82
CA THR A 14 18.72 1.41 8.73
C THR A 14 18.95 2.88 9.09
N SER A 15 19.14 3.17 10.38
CA SER A 15 19.72 4.44 10.82
C SER A 15 21.24 4.27 10.94
N CYS A 16 21.94 4.32 9.81
CA CYS A 16 23.40 4.49 9.79
C CYS A 16 23.69 5.99 9.92
N SER A 17 23.83 6.48 11.15
CA SER A 17 24.37 7.80 11.41
C SER A 17 25.88 7.66 11.59
N SER A 18 26.63 7.97 10.54
CA SER A 18 28.09 8.09 10.54
C SER A 18 28.50 9.28 11.41
N ARG A 19 28.85 9.03 12.68
CA ARG A 19 29.59 9.99 13.51
C ARG A 19 31.05 10.01 13.07
N PRO A 20 31.66 11.19 12.83
CA PRO A 20 33.11 11.29 12.68
C PRO A 20 33.76 11.08 14.06
N CYS A 21 34.63 10.07 14.17
CA CYS A 21 35.51 9.91 15.32
C CYS A 21 36.61 10.97 15.25
N VAL A 22 36.43 12.08 15.98
CA VAL A 22 37.49 13.06 16.27
C VAL A 22 38.38 12.48 17.37
N PRO A 23 39.73 12.52 17.24
CA PRO A 23 40.62 11.97 18.24
C PRO A 23 40.55 12.79 19.54
N PRO A 24 40.69 12.16 20.73
CA PRO A 24 40.69 12.90 21.97
C PRO A 24 42.00 13.69 22.11
N SER A 25 41.85 14.99 22.30
CA SER A 25 42.89 15.95 22.67
C SER A 25 43.70 15.44 23.86
N CYS A 26 45.00 15.26 23.65
CA CYS A 26 45.98 14.98 24.67
C CYS A 26 45.83 15.98 25.82
N HIS A 27 45.55 15.48 27.02
CA HIS A 27 45.56 16.27 28.24
C HIS A 27 46.99 16.73 28.52
N GLY A 28 47.12 18.03 28.80
CA GLY A 28 48.38 18.66 29.16
C GLY A 28 48.99 18.03 30.41
N TYR A 29 50.22 17.54 30.26
CA TYR A 29 51.07 17.24 31.40
C TYR A 29 51.62 18.56 31.94
N THR A 30 51.13 18.96 33.11
CA THR A 30 51.69 20.02 33.93
C THR A 30 53.10 19.61 34.37
N LEU A 31 54.11 20.32 33.88
CA LEU A 31 55.49 20.23 34.37
C LEU A 31 55.55 20.72 35.83
N PRO A 32 56.06 19.91 36.78
CA PRO A 32 56.39 20.38 38.11
C PRO A 32 57.87 20.79 38.17
N GLY A 33 58.15 21.99 38.70
CA GLY A 33 59.46 22.29 39.28
C GLY A 33 60.18 23.52 38.74
N ALA A 34 59.64 24.70 39.04
CA ALA A 34 60.43 25.93 39.11
C ALA A 34 60.24 26.53 40.50
N CYS A 35 61.15 26.23 41.43
CA CYS A 35 61.35 26.94 42.70
C CYS A 35 62.69 26.47 43.28
N ASN A 36 63.70 27.35 43.28
CA ASN A 36 64.71 27.54 44.32
C ASN A 36 65.86 28.38 43.75
N ILE A 37 65.66 29.70 43.71
CA ILE A 37 66.73 30.68 43.70
C ILE A 37 66.98 31.03 45.17
N PRO A 38 68.15 30.74 45.75
CA PRO A 38 68.61 31.46 46.92
C PRO A 38 69.31 32.73 46.42
N ALA A 39 68.63 33.86 46.58
CA ALA A 39 69.28 35.15 46.69
C ALA A 39 70.04 35.16 48.02
N ASN A 40 71.35 35.39 47.98
CA ASN A 40 72.05 36.00 49.09
C ASN A 40 72.89 37.17 48.56
N VAL A 41 72.46 38.36 48.95
CA VAL A 41 73.13 39.64 48.74
C VAL A 41 73.70 40.06 50.10
N SER A 42 74.89 40.64 50.05
CA SER A 42 75.72 41.20 51.15
C SER A 42 76.81 40.24 51.62
N ASN A 43 78.07 40.65 51.73
CA ASN A 43 78.52 41.97 52.19
C ASN A 43 79.91 42.29 51.63
N CYS A 44 80.03 43.43 50.93
CA CYS A 44 81.32 44.03 50.62
C CYS A 44 81.87 44.69 51.88
N ASN A 45 83.02 44.24 52.37
CA ASN A 45 83.83 45.00 53.31
C ASN A 45 85.21 45.21 52.68
N TRP A 46 85.32 46.26 51.87
CA TRP A 46 86.59 46.78 51.36
C TRP A 46 86.99 47.96 52.24
N PHE A 47 87.99 47.76 53.08
CA PHE A 47 88.93 48.81 53.46
C PHE A 47 90.36 48.25 53.38
N CYS A 48 91.22 49.09 52.82
CA CYS A 48 92.62 48.95 52.38
C CYS A 48 93.52 48.11 53.31
N GLU A 49 94.63 47.50 52.87
CA GLU A 49 95.75 48.15 52.19
C GLU A 49 96.82 47.08 51.86
N GLY A 50 97.45 47.14 50.68
CA GLY A 50 98.77 46.53 50.44
C GLY A 50 98.82 45.18 49.73
N SER A 51 99.34 45.22 48.49
CA SER A 51 100.19 44.22 47.81
C SER A 51 99.58 43.57 46.55
N PHE A 52 99.93 44.17 45.42
CA PHE A 52 99.70 43.72 44.04
C PHE A 52 100.49 42.40 43.75
N ASN A 53 99.88 41.46 43.00
CA ASN A 53 100.45 40.28 42.30
C ASN A 53 100.00 38.85 42.70
N GLY A 54 98.99 38.65 43.57
CA GLY A 54 98.45 37.31 43.90
C GLY A 54 97.08 36.96 43.27
N SER A 55 96.24 37.95 43.01
CA SER A 55 94.80 37.75 42.72
C SER A 55 94.47 37.35 41.28
N GLU A 56 95.24 37.78 40.28
CA GLU A 56 94.97 37.43 38.87
C GLU A 56 95.15 35.92 38.60
N LYS A 57 96.14 35.29 39.24
CA LYS A 57 96.43 33.86 39.04
C LYS A 57 95.31 32.98 39.59
N GLU A 58 94.75 33.31 40.74
CA GLU A 58 93.62 32.59 41.34
C GLU A 58 92.34 32.76 40.52
N THR A 59 92.09 33.98 39.99
CA THR A 59 90.96 34.19 39.07
C THR A 59 91.10 33.41 37.76
N MET A 60 92.31 33.35 37.18
CA MET A 60 92.60 32.53 36.00
C MET A 60 92.46 31.04 36.28
N GLN A 61 92.84 30.59 37.47
CA GLN A 61 92.69 29.19 37.88
C GLN A 61 91.21 28.83 38.02
N PHE A 62 90.40 29.68 38.65
CA PHE A 62 88.94 29.48 38.76
C PHE A 62 88.24 29.47 37.38
N LEU A 63 88.66 30.36 36.47
CA LEU A 63 88.16 30.38 35.10
C LEU A 63 88.55 29.11 34.33
N ASN A 64 89.78 28.63 34.50
CA ASN A 64 90.24 27.38 33.89
C ASN A 64 89.53 26.15 34.47
N ASP A 65 89.30 26.09 35.77
CA ASP A 65 88.55 25.00 36.41
C ASP A 65 87.09 24.99 35.93
N ARG A 66 86.49 26.19 35.78
CA ARG A 66 85.15 26.34 35.20
C ARG A 66 85.12 25.94 33.73
N LEU A 67 86.12 26.32 32.93
CA LEU A 67 86.26 25.89 31.53
C LEU A 67 86.39 24.37 31.44
N ALA A 68 87.22 23.75 32.30
CA ALA A 68 87.38 22.30 32.37
C ALA A 68 86.05 21.61 32.71
N SER A 69 85.26 22.16 33.64
CA SER A 69 83.93 21.65 33.96
C SER A 69 82.93 21.77 32.80
N TYR A 70 82.98 22.86 32.02
CA TYR A 70 82.16 23.01 30.82
C TYR A 70 82.57 22.05 29.72
N LEU A 71 83.88 21.86 29.49
CA LEU A 71 84.38 20.90 28.51
C LEU A 71 83.98 19.47 28.87
N GLU A 72 84.03 19.10 30.16
CA GLU A 72 83.56 17.80 30.60
C GLU A 72 82.04 17.63 30.42
N LYS A 73 81.26 18.69 30.68
CA LYS A 73 79.82 18.66 30.45
C LYS A 73 79.47 18.55 28.97
N VAL A 74 80.20 19.22 28.08
CA VAL A 74 80.04 19.10 26.63
C VAL A 74 80.34 17.67 26.19
N ARG A 75 81.45 17.08 26.65
CA ARG A 75 81.78 15.67 26.34
C ARG A 75 80.73 14.69 26.83
N GLN A 76 80.11 14.93 27.99
CA GLN A 76 79.00 14.10 28.47
C GLN A 76 77.78 14.24 27.55
N LEU A 77 77.40 15.47 27.19
CA LEU A 77 76.25 15.70 26.31
C LEU A 77 76.46 15.15 24.90
N GLU A 78 77.68 15.20 24.37
CA GLU A 78 78.03 14.58 23.09
C GLU A 78 77.87 13.05 23.14
N ARG A 79 78.25 12.40 24.25
CA ARG A 79 78.04 10.97 24.46
C ARG A 79 76.56 10.62 24.56
N ASP A 80 75.81 11.37 25.37
CA ASP A 80 74.37 11.17 25.54
C ASP A 80 73.60 11.39 24.20
N ASN A 81 73.99 12.39 23.40
CA ASN A 81 73.42 12.61 22.07
C ASN A 81 73.74 11.47 21.11
N ALA A 82 74.98 10.97 21.08
CA ALA A 82 75.35 9.86 20.23
C ALA A 82 74.56 8.58 20.57
N GLU A 83 74.31 8.33 21.86
CA GLU A 83 73.47 7.23 22.31
C GLU A 83 72.00 7.40 21.89
N LEU A 84 71.43 8.60 22.06
CA LEU A 84 70.07 8.90 21.62
C LEU A 84 69.91 8.79 20.10
N GLU A 85 70.86 9.27 19.32
CA GLU A 85 70.86 9.13 17.86
C GLU A 85 70.93 7.67 17.41
N ASN A 86 71.68 6.82 18.12
CA ASN A 86 71.72 5.39 17.84
C ASN A 86 70.38 4.73 18.17
N LEU A 87 69.77 5.06 19.31
CA LEU A 87 68.45 4.54 19.70
C LEU A 87 67.34 4.98 18.74
N ILE A 88 67.37 6.23 18.26
CA ILE A 88 66.43 6.72 17.24
C ILE A 88 66.60 5.93 15.95
N ARG A 89 67.85 5.73 15.50
CA ARG A 89 68.14 4.96 14.28
C ARG A 89 67.64 3.53 14.39
N GLU A 90 67.95 2.84 15.49
CA GLU A 90 67.52 1.45 15.72
C GLU A 90 65.98 1.33 15.76
N ARG A 91 65.31 2.25 16.46
CA ARG A 91 63.84 2.26 16.53
C ARG A 91 63.19 2.60 15.18
N SER A 92 63.81 3.48 14.40
CA SER A 92 63.32 3.85 13.06
C SER A 92 63.48 2.72 12.05
N GLN A 93 64.54 1.92 12.15
CA GLN A 93 64.76 0.74 11.31
C GLN A 93 63.82 -0.41 11.69
N GLN A 94 63.54 -0.59 12.99
CA GLN A 94 62.51 -1.55 13.44
C GLN A 94 61.07 -1.10 13.09
N GLN A 95 60.88 0.20 12.79
CA GLN A 95 59.64 0.77 12.27
C GLN A 95 59.54 0.69 10.74
N GLU A 96 60.28 -0.20 10.09
CA GLU A 96 59.93 -0.56 8.71
C GLU A 96 58.50 -1.17 8.71
N PRO A 97 57.57 -0.72 7.86
CA PRO A 97 56.15 -0.73 8.19
C PRO A 97 55.57 -2.16 8.20
N LEU A 98 55.51 -2.77 9.38
CA LEU A 98 54.64 -3.94 9.66
C LEU A 98 53.14 -3.61 9.46
N LEU A 99 52.81 -2.36 9.12
CA LEU A 99 51.48 -1.83 8.88
C LEU A 99 51.15 -1.79 7.38
N CYS A 100 51.24 -2.92 6.68
CA CYS A 100 50.48 -3.10 5.44
C CYS A 100 50.35 -4.58 5.03
N PRO A 101 49.64 -5.44 5.78
CA PRO A 101 48.97 -6.56 5.15
C PRO A 101 48.05 -5.99 4.06
N SER A 102 48.35 -6.32 2.80
CA SER A 102 47.70 -5.89 1.54
C SER A 102 46.30 -5.27 1.66
N TYR A 103 46.19 -3.98 2.00
CA TYR A 103 44.91 -3.25 1.97
C TYR A 103 44.20 -3.32 0.61
N GLN A 104 44.98 -3.52 -0.46
CA GLN A 104 44.51 -3.81 -1.82
C GLN A 104 43.49 -4.96 -1.89
N SER A 105 43.63 -5.99 -1.05
CA SER A 105 42.70 -7.13 -1.03
C SER A 105 41.33 -6.76 -0.45
N TYR A 106 41.30 -5.88 0.55
CA TYR A 106 40.06 -5.34 1.10
C TYR A 106 39.35 -4.42 0.11
N PHE A 107 40.09 -3.58 -0.64
CA PHE A 107 39.47 -2.77 -1.70
C PHE A 107 38.84 -3.63 -2.80
N LYS A 108 39.52 -4.70 -3.24
CA LYS A 108 38.95 -5.65 -4.21
C LYS A 108 37.67 -6.32 -3.70
N THR A 109 37.67 -6.78 -2.44
CA THR A 109 36.46 -7.40 -1.87
C THR A 109 35.32 -6.39 -1.69
N ILE A 110 35.62 -5.14 -1.34
CA ILE A 110 34.62 -4.06 -1.28
C ILE A 110 34.03 -3.78 -2.67
N GLU A 111 34.84 -3.68 -3.72
CA GLU A 111 34.37 -3.49 -5.09
C GLU A 111 33.48 -4.66 -5.56
N GLU A 112 33.90 -5.90 -5.31
CA GLU A 112 33.11 -7.09 -5.63
C GLU A 112 31.75 -7.09 -4.90
N LEU A 113 31.73 -6.70 -3.63
CA LEU A 113 30.49 -6.59 -2.85
C LEU A 113 29.60 -5.47 -3.37
N GLN A 114 30.16 -4.31 -3.71
CA GLN A 114 29.41 -3.21 -4.32
C GLN A 114 28.79 -3.62 -5.66
N GLN A 115 29.55 -4.33 -6.50
CA GLN A 115 29.04 -4.83 -7.78
C GLN A 115 27.92 -5.85 -7.57
N LYS A 116 28.06 -6.79 -6.63
CA LYS A 116 26.99 -7.73 -6.25
C LYS A 116 25.73 -7.00 -5.77
N ILE A 117 25.87 -5.99 -4.92
CA ILE A 117 24.74 -5.17 -4.44
C ILE A 117 24.03 -4.49 -5.61
N LEU A 118 24.77 -3.90 -6.55
CA LEU A 118 24.19 -3.25 -7.73
C LEU A 118 23.45 -4.24 -8.62
N CYS A 119 24.03 -5.41 -8.89
CA CYS A 119 23.38 -6.48 -9.65
C CYS A 119 22.11 -7.01 -8.94
N SER A 120 22.16 -7.22 -7.63
CA SER A 120 20.98 -7.63 -6.85
C SER A 120 19.91 -6.53 -6.83
N LYS A 121 20.29 -5.25 -6.81
CA LYS A 121 19.36 -4.13 -6.86
C LYS A 121 18.66 -4.02 -8.21
N SER A 122 19.40 -4.17 -9.32
CA SER A 122 18.80 -4.16 -10.66
C SER A 122 17.88 -5.36 -10.87
N GLU A 123 18.27 -6.54 -10.39
CA GLU A 123 17.45 -7.75 -10.46
C GLU A 123 16.19 -7.62 -9.61
N ASN A 124 16.28 -7.04 -8.41
CA ASN A 124 15.10 -6.76 -7.58
C ASN A 124 14.14 -5.79 -8.27
N ALA A 125 14.65 -4.71 -8.89
CA ALA A 125 13.82 -3.80 -9.67
C ALA A 125 13.13 -4.52 -10.86
N ARG A 126 13.84 -5.42 -11.55
CA ARG A 126 13.27 -6.26 -12.63
C ARG A 126 12.15 -7.16 -12.12
N LEU A 127 12.34 -7.81 -10.97
CA LEU A 127 11.33 -8.68 -10.35
C LEU A 127 10.10 -7.89 -9.90
N VAL A 128 10.28 -6.70 -9.31
CA VAL A 128 9.15 -5.83 -8.93
C VAL A 128 8.30 -5.48 -10.15
N VAL A 129 8.90 -5.10 -11.27
CA VAL A 129 8.17 -4.82 -12.51
C VAL A 129 7.44 -6.06 -13.04
N GLN A 130 8.06 -7.24 -12.97
CA GLN A 130 7.39 -8.49 -13.37
C GLN A 130 6.21 -8.84 -12.46
N ILE A 131 6.33 -8.61 -11.16
CA ILE A 131 5.24 -8.80 -10.20
C ILE A 131 4.08 -7.85 -10.52
N ASP A 132 4.38 -6.58 -10.77
CA ASP A 132 3.35 -5.58 -11.09
C ASP A 132 2.68 -5.90 -12.43
N ASN A 133 3.44 -6.33 -13.44
CA ASN A 133 2.87 -6.80 -14.71
C ASN A 133 1.96 -8.03 -14.53
N ALA A 134 2.40 -9.03 -13.74
CA ALA A 134 1.60 -10.21 -13.46
C ALA A 134 0.31 -9.88 -12.69
N LYS A 135 0.36 -8.91 -11.77
CA LYS A 135 -0.82 -8.40 -11.05
C LYS A 135 -1.79 -7.71 -12.00
N LEU A 136 -1.29 -6.80 -12.85
CA LEU A 136 -2.12 -6.11 -13.85
C LEU A 136 -2.78 -7.12 -14.81
N ALA A 137 -2.04 -8.11 -15.28
CA ALA A 137 -2.60 -9.18 -16.13
C ALA A 137 -3.67 -10.01 -15.40
N SER A 138 -3.44 -10.33 -14.12
CA SER A 138 -4.42 -11.02 -13.28
C SER A 138 -5.70 -10.21 -13.09
N ASP A 139 -5.58 -8.90 -12.87
CA ASP A 139 -6.72 -8.00 -12.73
C ASP A 139 -7.49 -7.86 -14.05
N ASP A 140 -6.78 -7.73 -15.18
CA ASP A 140 -7.40 -7.72 -16.52
C ASP A 140 -8.21 -9.00 -16.78
N PHE A 141 -7.67 -10.18 -16.43
CA PHE A 141 -8.39 -11.44 -16.57
C PHE A 141 -9.57 -11.55 -15.62
N ARG A 142 -9.45 -11.04 -14.39
CA ARG A 142 -10.54 -11.00 -13.42
C ARG A 142 -11.70 -10.15 -13.94
N THR A 143 -11.43 -8.93 -14.42
CA THR A 143 -12.47 -8.06 -15.00
C THR A 143 -13.11 -8.71 -16.22
N LYS A 144 -12.31 -9.30 -17.14
CA LYS A 144 -12.85 -10.03 -18.30
C LYS A 144 -13.74 -11.19 -17.89
N TYR A 145 -13.34 -11.96 -16.88
CA TYR A 145 -14.13 -13.06 -16.35
C TYR A 145 -15.45 -12.58 -15.75
N GLU A 146 -15.43 -11.51 -14.96
CA GLU A 146 -16.64 -10.92 -14.37
C GLU A 146 -17.60 -10.43 -15.46
N THR A 147 -17.10 -9.77 -16.52
CA THR A 147 -17.93 -9.33 -17.65
C THR A 147 -18.53 -10.50 -18.40
N GLU A 148 -17.74 -11.53 -18.74
CA GLU A 148 -18.23 -12.73 -19.43
C GLU A 148 -19.23 -13.51 -18.58
N LEU A 149 -19.00 -13.61 -17.27
CA LEU A 149 -19.94 -14.25 -16.34
C LEU A 149 -21.28 -13.52 -16.33
N SER A 150 -21.27 -12.18 -16.30
CA SER A 150 -22.49 -11.38 -16.32
C SER A 150 -23.27 -11.56 -17.63
N LEU A 151 -22.58 -11.58 -18.78
CA LEU A 151 -23.19 -11.84 -20.09
C LEU A 151 -23.76 -13.25 -20.16
N ARG A 152 -23.05 -14.25 -19.62
CA ARG A 152 -23.51 -15.64 -19.56
C ARG A 152 -24.79 -15.75 -18.75
N GLN A 153 -24.87 -15.09 -17.59
CA GLN A 153 -26.06 -15.09 -16.73
C GLN A 153 -27.26 -14.44 -17.42
N LEU A 154 -27.05 -13.34 -18.16
CA LEU A 154 -28.10 -12.70 -18.97
C LEU A 154 -28.62 -13.64 -20.06
N VAL A 155 -27.72 -14.28 -20.81
CA VAL A 155 -28.12 -15.25 -21.83
C VAL A 155 -28.85 -16.45 -21.22
N GLU A 156 -28.43 -16.93 -20.05
CA GLU A 156 -29.14 -18.00 -19.34
C GLU A 156 -30.54 -17.57 -18.88
N SER A 157 -30.70 -16.34 -18.40
CA SER A 157 -32.03 -15.81 -18.07
C SER A 157 -32.93 -15.75 -19.31
N ASP A 158 -32.38 -15.32 -20.45
CA ASP A 158 -33.12 -15.23 -21.72
C ASP A 158 -33.53 -16.62 -22.21
N ILE A 159 -32.64 -17.60 -22.16
CA ILE A 159 -32.94 -19.00 -22.52
C ILE A 159 -34.04 -19.56 -21.61
N ASN A 160 -33.97 -19.29 -20.31
CA ASN A 160 -35.00 -19.75 -19.36
C ASN A 160 -36.35 -19.07 -19.63
N GLY A 161 -36.34 -17.77 -20.00
CA GLY A 161 -37.54 -17.05 -20.44
C GLY A 161 -38.14 -17.64 -21.71
N LEU A 162 -37.32 -17.89 -22.73
CA LEU A 162 -37.75 -18.51 -23.99
C LEU A 162 -38.30 -19.92 -23.79
N ARG A 163 -37.74 -20.71 -22.87
CA ARG A 163 -38.29 -22.02 -22.50
C ARG A 163 -39.70 -21.90 -21.90
N ARG A 164 -39.92 -20.94 -21.00
CA ARG A 164 -41.27 -20.70 -20.43
C ARG A 164 -42.28 -20.31 -21.51
N ILE A 165 -41.90 -19.41 -22.42
CA ILE A 165 -42.76 -19.02 -23.55
C ILE A 165 -43.07 -20.23 -24.44
N LEU A 166 -42.08 -21.10 -24.69
CA LEU A 166 -42.30 -22.32 -25.46
C LEU A 166 -43.29 -23.26 -24.74
N ASP A 167 -43.17 -23.43 -23.43
CA ASP A 167 -44.09 -24.26 -22.63
C ASP A 167 -45.52 -23.68 -22.68
N GLU A 168 -45.68 -22.36 -22.52
CA GLU A 168 -46.96 -21.65 -22.64
C GLU A 168 -47.59 -21.81 -24.04
N LEU A 169 -46.80 -21.66 -25.10
CA LEU A 169 -47.26 -21.87 -26.47
C LEU A 169 -47.64 -23.34 -26.73
N THR A 170 -46.93 -24.28 -26.10
CA THR A 170 -47.24 -25.71 -26.21
C THR A 170 -48.57 -26.03 -25.55
N LEU A 171 -48.84 -25.46 -24.37
CA LEU A 171 -50.14 -25.57 -23.69
C LEU A 171 -51.27 -24.94 -24.51
N CYS A 172 -51.08 -23.71 -25.01
CA CYS A 172 -52.06 -23.05 -25.85
C CYS A 172 -52.38 -23.85 -27.13
N ARG A 173 -51.34 -24.45 -27.75
CA ARG A 173 -51.52 -25.34 -28.88
C ARG A 173 -52.34 -26.58 -28.50
N SER A 174 -52.05 -27.25 -27.38
CA SER A 174 -52.84 -28.42 -26.95
C SER A 174 -54.29 -28.07 -26.64
N ASP A 175 -54.56 -26.90 -26.06
CA ASP A 175 -55.92 -26.42 -25.79
C ASP A 175 -56.70 -26.20 -27.09
N LEU A 176 -56.06 -25.57 -28.08
CA LEU A 176 -56.65 -25.38 -29.40
C LEU A 176 -56.86 -26.71 -30.13
N GLU A 177 -55.93 -27.66 -30.04
CA GLU A 177 -56.09 -29.01 -30.59
C GLU A 177 -57.28 -29.75 -29.95
N ALA A 178 -57.46 -29.64 -28.63
CA ALA A 178 -58.59 -30.21 -27.92
C ALA A 178 -59.93 -29.58 -28.33
N GLN A 179 -59.98 -28.24 -28.49
CA GLN A 179 -61.17 -27.55 -29.01
C GLN A 179 -61.51 -27.99 -30.43
N VAL A 180 -60.50 -28.15 -31.30
CA VAL A 180 -60.70 -28.65 -32.66
C VAL A 180 -61.27 -30.06 -32.66
N GLU A 181 -60.78 -30.95 -31.80
CA GLU A 181 -61.28 -32.32 -31.75
C GLU A 181 -62.70 -32.38 -31.19
N SER A 182 -62.99 -31.64 -30.12
CA SER A 182 -64.35 -31.50 -29.57
C SER A 182 -65.35 -31.01 -30.63
N LEU A 183 -65.00 -29.98 -31.41
CA LEU A 183 -65.87 -29.49 -32.49
C LEU A 183 -66.07 -30.52 -33.61
N LYS A 184 -65.08 -31.37 -33.91
CA LYS A 184 -65.25 -32.48 -34.86
C LYS A 184 -66.18 -33.55 -34.33
N GLU A 185 -66.08 -33.90 -33.05
CA GLU A 185 -66.97 -34.85 -32.39
C GLU A 185 -68.41 -34.35 -32.40
N GLU A 186 -68.64 -33.09 -32.05
CA GLU A 186 -69.96 -32.44 -32.13
C GLU A 186 -70.53 -32.52 -33.56
N LEU A 187 -69.72 -32.21 -34.57
CA LEU A 187 -70.12 -32.26 -35.97
C LEU A 187 -70.49 -33.68 -36.40
N LEU A 188 -69.74 -34.70 -35.97
CA LEU A 188 -70.04 -36.11 -36.22
C LEU A 188 -71.36 -36.53 -35.54
N CYS A 189 -71.55 -36.17 -34.28
CA CYS A 189 -72.80 -36.44 -33.55
C CYS A 189 -74.01 -35.79 -34.25
N LEU A 190 -73.90 -34.52 -34.66
CA LEU A 190 -74.95 -33.83 -35.42
C LEU A 190 -75.28 -34.52 -36.74
N LYS A 191 -74.27 -34.99 -37.49
CA LYS A 191 -74.48 -35.75 -38.73
C LYS A 191 -75.18 -37.07 -38.48
N GLN A 192 -74.76 -37.82 -37.46
CA GLN A 192 -75.33 -39.11 -37.12
C GLN A 192 -76.79 -38.97 -36.65
N ASN A 193 -77.08 -37.96 -35.82
CA ASN A 193 -78.43 -37.62 -35.40
C ASN A 193 -79.30 -37.27 -36.60
N HIS A 194 -78.82 -36.41 -37.50
CA HIS A 194 -79.53 -36.05 -38.71
C HIS A 194 -79.80 -37.27 -39.61
N GLU A 195 -78.83 -38.16 -39.79
CA GLU A 195 -79.01 -39.39 -40.56
C GLU A 195 -80.07 -40.32 -39.92
N GLN A 196 -80.04 -40.48 -38.59
CA GLN A 196 -81.07 -41.23 -37.86
C GLN A 196 -82.46 -40.59 -38.00
N GLU A 197 -82.59 -39.27 -37.87
CA GLU A 197 -83.84 -38.54 -38.07
C GLU A 197 -84.37 -38.70 -39.50
N VAL A 198 -83.51 -38.57 -40.51
CA VAL A 198 -83.90 -38.78 -41.92
C VAL A 198 -84.31 -40.23 -42.15
N ASN A 199 -83.59 -41.20 -41.59
CA ASN A 199 -83.93 -42.61 -41.71
C ASN A 199 -85.24 -42.96 -41.01
N THR A 200 -85.49 -42.43 -39.81
CA THR A 200 -86.76 -42.62 -39.10
C THR A 200 -87.92 -42.00 -39.87
N LEU A 201 -87.78 -40.77 -40.38
CA LEU A 201 -88.78 -40.14 -41.26
C LEU A 201 -89.00 -40.95 -42.54
N ARG A 202 -87.94 -41.48 -43.17
CA ARG A 202 -88.04 -42.37 -44.34
C ARG A 202 -88.74 -43.69 -44.03
N CYS A 203 -88.47 -44.30 -42.87
CA CYS A 203 -89.16 -45.51 -42.42
C CYS A 203 -90.65 -45.23 -42.17
N GLN A 204 -91.00 -44.06 -41.59
CA GLN A 204 -92.39 -43.60 -41.47
C GLN A 204 -93.07 -43.41 -42.83
N LEU A 205 -92.29 -43.10 -43.87
CA LEU A 205 -92.76 -42.96 -45.26
C LEU A 205 -92.76 -44.30 -46.04
N GLY A 206 -92.10 -45.36 -45.52
CA GLY A 206 -91.74 -46.57 -46.27
C GLY A 206 -92.60 -47.81 -46.03
N ASP A 207 -93.24 -47.96 -44.88
CA ASP A 207 -94.26 -49.00 -44.66
C ASP A 207 -95.54 -48.39 -44.10
N ARG A 208 -96.59 -48.57 -44.90
CA ARG A 208 -97.98 -48.12 -44.75
C ARG A 208 -98.54 -48.58 -43.40
N LEU A 209 -99.56 -47.89 -42.85
CA LEU A 209 -100.83 -48.54 -42.44
C LEU A 209 -101.79 -47.61 -41.68
N ASN A 210 -103.05 -48.02 -41.79
CA ASN A 210 -104.25 -47.50 -41.16
C ASN A 210 -104.07 -47.05 -39.71
N VAL A 211 -104.72 -45.92 -39.42
CA VAL A 211 -105.14 -45.51 -38.09
C VAL A 211 -106.23 -46.49 -37.63
N GLU A 212 -105.87 -47.47 -36.80
CA GLU A 212 -106.82 -48.10 -35.88
C GLU A 212 -106.44 -47.70 -34.46
N VAL A 213 -107.38 -46.99 -33.85
CA VAL A 213 -107.37 -46.55 -32.47
C VAL A 213 -107.58 -47.78 -31.60
N ASP A 214 -106.49 -48.33 -31.04
CA ASP A 214 -106.60 -49.21 -29.88
C ASP A 214 -106.46 -48.33 -28.63
N ALA A 215 -107.57 -48.22 -27.89
CA ALA A 215 -107.62 -47.49 -26.65
C ALA A 215 -106.79 -48.26 -25.61
N ALA A 216 -105.56 -47.80 -25.40
CA ALA A 216 -104.72 -48.26 -24.31
C ALA A 216 -105.51 -48.16 -22.99
N PRO A 217 -105.39 -49.15 -22.08
CA PRO A 217 -106.21 -49.27 -20.88
C PRO A 217 -106.08 -47.99 -20.06
N ALA A 218 -107.13 -47.59 -19.36
CA ALA A 218 -107.16 -46.40 -18.51
C ALA A 218 -105.90 -46.31 -17.63
N VAL A 219 -104.90 -45.56 -18.11
CA VAL A 219 -103.71 -45.22 -17.36
C VAL A 219 -104.18 -44.22 -16.33
N ASP A 220 -103.86 -44.50 -15.07
CA ASP A 220 -104.19 -43.60 -13.96
C ASP A 220 -103.49 -42.26 -14.20
N LEU A 221 -104.24 -41.27 -14.68
CA LEU A 221 -103.74 -39.94 -15.04
C LEU A 221 -103.04 -39.29 -13.84
N ASN A 222 -103.46 -39.63 -12.62
CA ASN A 222 -102.79 -39.19 -11.41
C ASN A 222 -101.38 -39.76 -11.28
N GLN A 223 -101.15 -41.01 -11.69
CA GLN A 223 -99.82 -41.61 -11.65
C GLN A 223 -98.87 -40.89 -12.61
N VAL A 224 -99.27 -40.67 -13.87
CA VAL A 224 -98.44 -39.97 -14.87
C VAL A 224 -98.20 -38.50 -14.49
N LEU A 225 -99.22 -37.81 -13.95
CA LEU A 225 -99.07 -36.43 -13.47
C LEU A 225 -98.15 -36.36 -12.24
N ASN A 226 -98.21 -37.35 -11.33
CA ASN A 226 -97.28 -37.42 -10.19
C ASN A 226 -95.85 -37.78 -10.63
N GLU A 227 -95.70 -38.63 -11.64
CA GLU A 227 -94.40 -39.06 -12.17
C GLU A 227 -93.72 -37.92 -12.95
N THR A 228 -94.48 -37.18 -13.75
CA THR A 228 -93.99 -35.95 -14.40
C THR A 228 -93.66 -34.86 -13.38
N ARG A 229 -94.48 -34.68 -12.33
CA ARG A 229 -94.16 -33.76 -11.22
C ARG A 229 -92.87 -34.16 -10.50
N SER A 230 -92.71 -35.44 -10.18
CA SER A 230 -91.50 -36.00 -9.55
C SER A 230 -90.25 -35.78 -10.41
N GLN A 231 -90.35 -35.94 -11.74
CA GLN A 231 -89.26 -35.66 -12.67
C GLN A 231 -88.89 -34.17 -12.70
N TYR A 232 -89.89 -33.27 -12.69
CA TYR A 232 -89.63 -31.82 -12.63
C TYR A 232 -89.03 -31.40 -11.29
N GLU A 233 -89.53 -31.92 -10.18
CA GLU A 233 -88.99 -31.65 -8.85
C GLU A 233 -87.54 -32.16 -8.73
N ALA A 234 -87.25 -33.35 -9.26
CA ALA A 234 -85.90 -33.89 -9.34
C ALA A 234 -84.98 -33.01 -10.21
N LEU A 235 -85.46 -32.54 -11.37
CA LEU A 235 -84.69 -31.69 -12.28
C LEU A 235 -84.42 -30.29 -11.71
N VAL A 236 -85.40 -29.69 -11.02
CA VAL A 236 -85.22 -28.42 -10.32
C VAL A 236 -84.22 -28.57 -9.18
N GLU A 237 -84.30 -29.67 -8.44
CA GLU A 237 -83.40 -29.95 -7.32
C GLU A 237 -81.97 -30.27 -7.78
N THR A 238 -81.79 -30.96 -8.91
CA THR A 238 -80.46 -31.14 -9.52
C THR A 238 -79.91 -29.81 -10.04
N ASN A 239 -80.72 -29.01 -10.73
CA ASN A 239 -80.31 -27.69 -11.22
C ASN A 239 -79.90 -26.76 -10.07
N ARG A 240 -80.68 -26.72 -8.98
CA ARG A 240 -80.34 -25.96 -7.76
C ARG A 240 -78.98 -26.40 -7.20
N ARG A 241 -78.75 -27.70 -7.07
CA ARG A 241 -77.47 -28.24 -6.58
C ARG A 241 -76.30 -27.92 -7.52
N GLU A 242 -76.49 -28.02 -8.83
CA GLU A 242 -75.47 -27.68 -9.83
C GLU A 242 -75.10 -26.20 -9.77
N VAL A 243 -76.09 -25.31 -9.63
CA VAL A 243 -75.86 -23.87 -9.48
C VAL A 243 -75.15 -23.55 -8.17
N GLU A 244 -75.54 -24.16 -7.05
CA GLU A 244 -74.87 -23.99 -5.76
C GLU A 244 -73.42 -24.48 -5.80
N GLN A 245 -73.16 -25.63 -6.42
CA GLN A 245 -71.82 -26.15 -6.62
C GLN A 245 -70.99 -25.25 -7.52
N TRP A 246 -71.57 -24.73 -8.60
CA TRP A 246 -70.90 -23.80 -9.51
C TRP A 246 -70.55 -22.48 -8.83
N PHE A 247 -71.46 -21.92 -8.02
CA PHE A 247 -71.15 -20.74 -7.22
C PHE A 247 -70.08 -21.03 -6.18
N ALA A 248 -70.15 -22.17 -5.48
CA ALA A 248 -69.15 -22.57 -4.50
C ALA A 248 -67.76 -22.68 -5.15
N THR A 249 -67.63 -23.38 -6.28
CA THR A 249 -66.35 -23.52 -6.99
C THR A 249 -65.82 -22.18 -7.47
N GLN A 250 -66.67 -21.30 -8.01
CA GLN A 250 -66.23 -19.96 -8.42
C GLN A 250 -65.79 -19.08 -7.26
N THR A 251 -66.51 -19.12 -6.13
CA THR A 251 -66.10 -18.36 -4.94
C THR A 251 -64.79 -18.89 -4.35
N GLU A 252 -64.57 -20.21 -4.37
CA GLU A 252 -63.33 -20.83 -3.91
C GLU A 252 -62.15 -20.45 -4.82
N GLU A 253 -62.35 -20.47 -6.14
CA GLU A 253 -61.32 -20.07 -7.11
C GLU A 253 -60.97 -18.58 -6.98
N LEU A 254 -61.98 -17.71 -6.87
CA LEU A 254 -61.74 -16.28 -6.62
C LEU A 254 -60.98 -16.05 -5.31
N ASN A 255 -61.34 -16.78 -4.25
CA ASN A 255 -60.65 -16.67 -2.97
C ASN A 255 -59.20 -17.14 -3.06
N LYS A 256 -58.91 -18.22 -3.78
CA LYS A 256 -57.54 -18.69 -4.06
C LYS A 256 -56.73 -17.63 -4.81
N GLN A 257 -57.31 -16.99 -5.81
CA GLN A 257 -56.66 -15.92 -6.57
C GLN A 257 -56.39 -14.68 -5.71
N VAL A 258 -57.32 -14.30 -4.84
CA VAL A 258 -57.13 -13.17 -3.91
C VAL A 258 -56.00 -13.47 -2.91
N VAL A 259 -55.96 -14.68 -2.35
CA VAL A 259 -54.90 -15.09 -1.42
C VAL A 259 -53.54 -15.11 -2.13
N SER A 260 -53.44 -15.73 -3.31
CA SER A 260 -52.17 -15.79 -4.05
C SER A 260 -51.69 -14.40 -4.49
N SER A 261 -52.59 -13.53 -4.94
CA SER A 261 -52.27 -12.14 -5.27
C SER A 261 -51.82 -11.35 -4.03
N SER A 262 -52.47 -11.55 -2.87
CA SER A 262 -52.08 -10.92 -1.61
C SER A 262 -50.69 -11.38 -1.15
N GLU A 263 -50.37 -12.68 -1.27
CA GLU A 263 -49.06 -13.23 -0.94
C GLU A 263 -47.95 -12.66 -1.84
N GLN A 264 -48.23 -12.54 -3.14
CA GLN A 264 -47.30 -11.90 -4.10
C GLN A 264 -47.09 -10.42 -3.79
N LEU A 265 -48.15 -9.68 -3.45
CA LEU A 265 -48.01 -8.27 -3.05
C LEU A 265 -47.17 -8.13 -1.78
N GLN A 266 -47.35 -9.02 -0.81
CA GLN A 266 -46.53 -9.02 0.42
C GLN A 266 -45.07 -9.36 0.14
N SER A 267 -44.78 -10.30 -0.77
CA SER A 267 -43.40 -10.64 -1.13
C SER A 267 -42.71 -9.48 -1.86
N TYR A 268 -43.38 -8.83 -2.82
CA TYR A 268 -42.86 -7.63 -3.48
C TYR A 268 -42.65 -6.48 -2.49
N GLN A 269 -43.56 -6.29 -1.54
CA GLN A 269 -43.40 -5.27 -0.51
C GLN A 269 -42.19 -5.54 0.39
N ALA A 270 -41.94 -6.80 0.77
CA ALA A 270 -40.76 -7.19 1.53
C ALA A 270 -39.47 -6.96 0.74
N GLU A 271 -39.46 -7.30 -0.56
CA GLU A 271 -38.32 -7.06 -1.45
C GLU A 271 -38.01 -5.57 -1.61
N ILE A 272 -39.03 -4.73 -1.80
CA ILE A 272 -38.86 -3.26 -1.85
C ILE A 272 -38.26 -2.73 -0.54
N ILE A 273 -38.71 -3.22 0.61
CA ILE A 273 -38.18 -2.79 1.91
C ILE A 273 -36.71 -3.20 2.04
N GLU A 274 -36.35 -4.41 1.62
CA GLU A 274 -34.98 -4.89 1.70
C GLU A 274 -34.06 -4.13 0.74
N LEU A 275 -34.50 -3.89 -0.50
CA LEU A 275 -33.77 -3.04 -1.45
C LEU A 275 -33.57 -1.61 -0.93
N ARG A 276 -34.57 -1.04 -0.24
CA ARG A 276 -34.39 0.28 0.39
C ARG A 276 -33.37 0.24 1.52
N ARG A 277 -33.33 -0.84 2.32
CA ARG A 277 -32.32 -1.01 3.37
C ARG A 277 -30.92 -1.14 2.78
N THR A 278 -30.74 -1.91 1.72
CA THR A 278 -29.44 -2.07 1.06
C THR A 278 -28.96 -0.77 0.43
N VAL A 279 -29.84 -0.02 -0.24
CA VAL A 279 -29.51 1.32 -0.77
C VAL A 279 -29.05 2.25 0.34
N ASN A 280 -29.82 2.38 1.43
CA ASN A 280 -29.43 3.24 2.54
C ASN A 280 -28.09 2.81 3.18
N ALA A 281 -27.84 1.50 3.31
CA ALA A 281 -26.58 1.00 3.84
C ALA A 281 -25.39 1.35 2.92
N LEU A 282 -25.57 1.21 1.60
CA LEU A 282 -24.55 1.58 0.61
C LEU A 282 -24.30 3.09 0.57
N GLU A 283 -25.34 3.91 0.72
CA GLU A 283 -25.19 5.37 0.81
C GLU A 283 -24.38 5.79 2.05
N ILE A 284 -24.62 5.15 3.20
CA ILE A 284 -23.84 5.40 4.43
C ILE A 284 -22.38 4.98 4.23
N GLU A 285 -22.13 3.83 3.63
CA GLU A 285 -20.77 3.36 3.34
C GLU A 285 -20.06 4.31 2.38
N LEU A 286 -20.75 4.76 1.32
CA LEU A 286 -20.22 5.74 0.37
C LEU A 286 -19.83 7.05 1.08
N GLN A 287 -20.68 7.55 1.98
CA GLN A 287 -20.36 8.74 2.76
C GLN A 287 -19.17 8.52 3.70
N ALA A 288 -19.07 7.34 4.33
CA ALA A 288 -17.95 6.99 5.20
C ALA A 288 -16.63 6.94 4.41
N GLN A 289 -16.65 6.37 3.19
CA GLN A 289 -15.48 6.34 2.31
C GLN A 289 -15.07 7.73 1.82
N HIS A 290 -16.02 8.61 1.51
CA HIS A 290 -15.72 10.01 1.21
C HIS A 290 -15.06 10.73 2.39
N ASN A 291 -15.60 10.58 3.60
CA ASN A 291 -15.01 11.17 4.80
C ASN A 291 -13.59 10.64 5.05
N LEU A 292 -13.36 9.33 4.83
CA LEU A 292 -12.04 8.72 4.97
C LEU A 292 -11.05 9.29 3.94
N ARG A 293 -11.44 9.36 2.66
CA ARG A 293 -10.62 9.99 1.61
C ARG A 293 -10.24 11.40 1.99
N ASP A 294 -11.21 12.23 2.37
CA ASP A 294 -10.97 13.64 2.72
C ASP A 294 -10.03 13.75 3.92
N SER A 295 -10.17 12.87 4.92
CA SER A 295 -9.24 12.83 6.06
C SER A 295 -7.82 12.46 5.65
N LEU A 296 -7.64 11.50 4.73
CA LEU A 296 -6.33 11.08 4.24
C LEU A 296 -5.68 12.19 3.39
N GLU A 297 -6.44 12.84 2.51
CA GLU A 297 -5.97 13.99 1.73
C GLU A 297 -5.53 15.15 2.64
N ASN A 298 -6.29 15.43 3.71
CA ASN A 298 -5.89 16.44 4.70
C ASN A 298 -4.59 16.05 5.43
N THR A 299 -4.43 14.78 5.83
CA THR A 299 -3.17 14.34 6.45
C THR A 299 -1.99 14.39 5.50
N LEU A 300 -2.20 14.08 4.22
CA LEU A 300 -1.18 14.16 3.19
C LEU A 300 -0.73 15.60 3.00
N THR A 301 -1.66 16.52 2.76
CA THR A 301 -1.36 17.96 2.58
C THR A 301 -0.68 18.57 3.81
N GLU A 302 -1.10 18.21 5.02
CA GLU A 302 -0.43 18.66 6.24
C GLU A 302 1.00 18.10 6.34
N SER A 303 1.21 16.83 6.00
CA SER A 303 2.55 16.22 6.02
C SER A 303 3.48 16.87 4.98
N GLU A 304 2.99 17.10 3.75
CA GLU A 304 3.72 17.77 2.69
C GLU A 304 4.09 19.20 3.09
N ALA A 305 3.16 19.95 3.68
CA ALA A 305 3.42 21.31 4.18
C ALA A 305 4.48 21.32 5.28
N ARG A 306 4.42 20.37 6.24
CA ARG A 306 5.44 20.23 7.29
C ARG A 306 6.82 19.93 6.72
N TYR A 307 6.93 18.97 5.79
CA TYR A 307 8.21 18.63 5.16
C TYR A 307 8.74 19.76 4.28
N SER A 308 7.88 20.45 3.55
CA SER A 308 8.25 21.64 2.78
C SER A 308 8.85 22.73 3.68
N SER A 309 8.21 23.00 4.83
CA SER A 309 8.74 23.94 5.82
C SER A 309 10.10 23.51 6.38
N GLN A 310 10.29 22.21 6.69
CA GLN A 310 11.57 21.68 7.17
C GLN A 310 12.66 21.81 6.11
N LEU A 311 12.36 21.49 4.85
CA LEU A 311 13.28 21.66 3.73
C LEU A 311 13.67 23.13 3.55
N SER A 312 12.71 24.05 3.60
CA SER A 312 12.99 25.49 3.55
C SER A 312 13.91 25.94 4.69
N GLN A 313 13.70 25.42 5.90
CA GLN A 313 14.55 25.75 7.05
C GLN A 313 15.98 25.22 6.85
N VAL A 314 16.14 23.97 6.42
CA VAL A 314 17.46 23.39 6.14
C VAL A 314 18.16 24.16 5.00
N GLN A 315 17.43 24.52 3.95
CA GLN A 315 17.97 25.34 2.85
C GLN A 315 18.43 26.72 3.34
N SER A 316 17.69 27.35 4.26
CA SER A 316 18.11 28.63 4.87
C SER A 316 19.39 28.48 5.69
N LEU A 317 19.58 27.36 6.39
CA LEU A 317 20.80 27.08 7.14
C LEU A 317 21.98 26.85 6.20
N ILE A 318 21.79 26.06 5.14
CA ILE A 318 22.81 25.80 4.12
C ILE A 318 23.27 27.12 3.50
N THR A 319 22.34 27.95 3.02
CA THR A 319 22.65 29.24 2.41
C THR A 319 23.40 30.18 3.37
N ASN A 320 23.04 30.22 4.65
CA ASN A 320 23.75 31.00 5.66
C ASN A 320 25.19 30.47 5.91
N VAL A 321 25.39 29.15 5.94
CA VAL A 321 26.74 28.58 6.10
C VAL A 321 27.57 28.81 4.83
N GLU A 322 26.97 28.68 3.64
CA GLU A 322 27.62 28.98 2.37
C GLU A 322 28.06 30.45 2.29
N SER A 323 27.22 31.39 2.75
CA SER A 323 27.58 32.81 2.79
C SER A 323 28.72 33.09 3.77
N GLN A 324 28.71 32.47 4.97
CA GLN A 324 29.80 32.60 5.94
C GLN A 324 31.12 32.03 5.39
N LEU A 325 31.07 30.89 4.69
CA LEU A 325 32.24 30.31 4.03
C LEU A 325 32.78 31.22 2.92
N ALA A 326 31.90 31.86 2.14
CA ALA A 326 32.29 32.80 1.11
C ALA A 326 32.96 34.06 1.69
N GLU A 327 32.43 34.59 2.80
CA GLU A 327 32.99 35.72 3.53
C GLU A 327 34.40 35.40 4.05
N ILE A 328 34.57 34.28 4.76
CA ILE A 328 35.88 33.85 5.29
C ILE A 328 36.89 33.64 4.16
N ARG A 329 36.49 33.08 3.01
CA ARG A 329 37.37 32.94 1.84
C ARG A 329 37.82 34.29 1.31
N SER A 330 36.89 35.24 1.17
CA SER A 330 37.22 36.59 0.72
C SER A 330 38.18 37.31 1.68
N ASP A 331 37.97 37.16 2.99
CA ASP A 331 38.87 37.71 4.00
C ASP A 331 40.26 37.07 3.97
N LEU A 332 40.35 35.75 3.78
CA LEU A 332 41.62 35.04 3.63
C LEU A 332 42.37 35.51 2.37
N GLU A 333 41.68 35.64 1.24
CA GLU A 333 42.24 36.16 0.00
C GLU A 333 42.78 37.58 0.18
N ARG A 334 42.02 38.46 0.85
CA ARG A 334 42.46 39.82 1.18
C ARG A 334 43.70 39.81 2.07
N GLN A 335 43.69 39.03 3.16
CA GLN A 335 44.87 38.91 4.04
C GLN A 335 46.08 38.39 3.28
N ASN A 336 45.91 37.40 2.39
CA ASN A 336 47.00 36.86 1.58
C ASN A 336 47.62 37.95 0.67
N GLN A 337 46.79 38.78 0.04
CA GLN A 337 47.25 39.92 -0.74
C GLN A 337 48.03 40.94 0.12
N GLU A 338 47.53 41.28 1.31
CA GLU A 338 48.22 42.17 2.26
C GLU A 338 49.57 41.58 2.70
N TYR A 339 49.62 40.28 3.00
CA TYR A 339 50.86 39.57 3.33
C TYR A 339 51.87 39.62 2.18
N GLN A 340 51.42 39.42 0.94
CA GLN A 340 52.30 39.48 -0.23
C GLN A 340 52.92 40.88 -0.39
N VAL A 341 52.12 41.94 -0.22
CA VAL A 341 52.61 43.32 -0.25
C VAL A 341 53.65 43.57 0.86
N LEU A 342 53.41 43.06 2.08
CA LEU A 342 54.38 43.18 3.18
C LEU A 342 55.69 42.42 2.90
N LEU A 343 55.62 41.25 2.27
CA LEU A 343 56.81 40.51 1.84
C LEU A 343 57.61 41.29 0.80
N ASP A 344 56.95 41.91 -0.18
CA ASP A 344 57.60 42.74 -1.19
C ASP A 344 58.30 43.96 -0.57
N VAL A 345 57.64 44.64 0.39
CA VAL A 345 58.23 45.75 1.16
C VAL A 345 59.43 45.28 1.99
N ARG A 346 59.30 44.13 2.67
CA ARG A 346 60.40 43.54 3.44
C ARG A 346 61.60 43.25 2.54
N ALA A 347 61.39 42.60 1.40
CA ALA A 347 62.46 42.29 0.45
C ALA A 347 63.17 43.56 -0.02
N ARG A 348 62.42 44.64 -0.31
CA ARG A 348 62.99 45.95 -0.64
C ARG A 348 63.84 46.54 0.50
N LEU A 349 63.34 46.51 1.73
CA LEU A 349 64.09 47.00 2.90
C LEU A 349 65.36 46.17 3.17
N GLU A 350 65.31 44.86 2.97
CA GLU A 350 66.49 44.00 3.08
C GLU A 350 67.56 44.34 2.03
N CYS A 351 67.16 44.65 0.79
CA CYS A 351 68.06 45.18 -0.23
C CYS A 351 68.70 46.51 0.22
N GLU A 352 67.91 47.46 0.72
CA GLU A 352 68.41 48.74 1.22
C GLU A 352 69.42 48.53 2.36
N ILE A 353 69.13 47.69 3.36
CA ILE A 353 70.05 47.35 4.46
C ILE A 353 71.36 46.74 3.93
N ASN A 354 71.28 45.83 2.96
CA ASN A 354 72.48 45.23 2.37
C ASN A 354 73.36 46.27 1.67
N THR A 355 72.76 47.24 0.97
CA THR A 355 73.53 48.36 0.39
C THR A 355 74.20 49.20 1.47
N TYR A 356 73.49 49.55 2.56
CA TYR A 356 74.06 50.28 3.68
C TYR A 356 75.20 49.53 4.39
N ARG A 357 75.17 48.19 4.43
CA ARG A 357 76.25 47.37 5.01
C ARG A 357 77.49 47.26 4.12
N SER A 358 77.36 47.54 2.83
CA SER A 358 78.44 47.43 1.84
C SER A 358 79.21 48.73 1.61
N LEU A 359 78.65 49.85 2.05
CA LEU A 359 79.30 51.17 2.18
C LEU A 359 80.05 51.23 3.51
#